data_AF-A0A451AUK1-F1
#
_entry.id   AF-A0A451AUK1-F1
#
_cell.length_a   1.000
_cell.length_b   1.000
_cell.length_c   1.000
_cell.angle_alpha   90.00
_cell.angle_beta   90.00
_cell.angle_gamma   90.00
#
_symmetry.space_group_name_H-M   'P 1'
#
loop_
_entity.id
_entity.type
_entity.pdbx_description
1 polymer ?
#
loop_
_entity_poly.entity_id
_entity_poly.type
_entity_poly.pdbx_seq_one_letter_code
_entity_poly.pdbx_strand_id
1 'polypeptide(L)'
;MDEGSEGTINAMTQWRTSALTEIYQTAGVAGIEDLITACANPPIVGNILAETAWRDDIPWPEWIIAKGEDFTLGTPMTQCISGFLCASYSQASNNLPQKVIALGQQAGWDAVKFARFLVLAKPEPETWQLAKICGPKVHAAYWQNVQPRLFRYQEDPEFVLEHLLEAKRPRTVLGCCAASLDRISPRHIYVALQQFLQGEESDVPQIDSYDLTEMLEHLEKSGEIEKTELIRLEFSLFPALGYGQETHAAALYEGVMSEPALFTELICLCYKPKHGEQEEATEVTQAAAKYAYGVLHACKRLPGTRTDGSIDGETFTQFINKTRQLCRDADRLDVCDSKLGEILAHAPADKDGIWPCTPVRKLLDRPELEEMRLGFNIGTNNKRGVTTRGFLDGGDQERDLAAHYREQAERLHNSYPNVAAMLEEIAKGYECDGKGEDVQASLRKEQF
;
A
#
# COMPACT_ATOMS: atom_id res chain seq x y z
N MET A 1 31.67 4.29 9.43
CA MET A 1 32.30 4.65 8.14
C MET A 1 33.75 4.23 8.24
N ASP A 2 34.24 3.54 7.22
CA ASP A 2 35.57 2.92 7.17
C ASP A 2 36.62 3.98 6.79
N GLU A 3 37.72 4.10 7.53
CA GLU A 3 38.75 5.16 7.37
C GLU A 3 39.34 5.23 5.94
N GLY A 4 39.32 4.10 5.21
CA GLY A 4 39.72 4.06 3.80
C GLY A 4 38.76 4.74 2.83
N SER A 5 37.47 4.86 3.18
CA SER A 5 36.45 5.52 2.35
C SER A 5 36.55 7.05 2.43
N GLU A 6 36.84 7.61 3.60
CA GLU A 6 37.00 9.06 3.81
C GLU A 6 38.25 9.61 3.10
N GLY A 7 39.36 8.86 3.12
CA GLY A 7 40.58 9.24 2.41
C GLY A 7 40.40 9.33 0.88
N THR A 8 39.59 8.43 0.32
CA THR A 8 39.29 8.40 -1.12
C THR A 8 38.35 9.54 -1.53
N ILE A 9 37.35 9.84 -0.70
CA ILE A 9 36.41 10.96 -0.93
C ILE A 9 37.16 12.30 -0.93
N ASN A 10 38.07 12.51 0.03
CA ASN A 10 38.85 13.75 0.11
C ASN A 10 39.78 13.95 -1.10
N ALA A 11 40.42 12.89 -1.61
CA ALA A 11 41.26 12.97 -2.80
C ALA A 11 40.45 13.33 -4.06
N MET A 12 39.25 12.75 -4.21
CA MET A 12 38.36 13.06 -5.33
C MET A 12 37.88 14.52 -5.31
N THR A 13 37.53 15.05 -4.14
CA THR A 13 37.14 16.45 -3.98
C THR A 13 38.28 17.38 -4.39
N GLN A 14 39.52 17.13 -3.94
CA GLN A 14 40.69 17.93 -4.31
C GLN A 14 40.95 17.97 -5.83
N TRP A 15 40.84 16.83 -6.52
CA TRP A 15 40.96 16.80 -7.98
C TRP A 15 39.86 17.60 -8.68
N ARG A 16 38.61 17.47 -8.22
CA ARG A 16 37.48 18.24 -8.77
C ARG A 16 37.67 19.73 -8.58
N THR A 17 38.08 20.17 -7.40
CA THR A 17 38.38 21.58 -7.10
C THR A 17 39.52 22.10 -7.96
N SER A 18 40.56 21.29 -8.19
CA SER A 18 41.70 21.66 -9.04
C SER A 18 41.29 21.83 -10.50
N ALA A 19 40.56 20.86 -11.06
CA ALA A 19 40.05 20.92 -12.43
C ALA A 19 39.11 22.10 -12.64
N LEU A 20 38.21 22.36 -11.69
CA LEU A 20 37.28 23.49 -11.78
C LEU A 20 38.03 24.84 -11.70
N THR A 21 39.09 24.92 -10.90
CA THR A 21 39.95 26.10 -10.81
C THR A 21 40.72 26.33 -12.11
N GLU A 22 41.24 25.29 -12.76
CA GLU A 22 41.91 25.38 -14.05
C GLU A 22 40.97 25.89 -15.16
N ILE A 23 39.74 25.38 -15.19
CA ILE A 23 38.69 25.83 -16.12
C ILE A 23 38.39 27.32 -15.90
N TYR A 24 38.20 27.73 -14.63
CA TYR A 24 37.93 29.12 -14.30
C TYR A 24 39.09 30.05 -14.69
N GLN A 25 40.34 29.66 -14.43
CA GLN A 25 41.51 30.45 -14.80
C GLN A 25 41.70 30.58 -16.32
N THR A 26 41.29 29.56 -17.09
CA THR A 26 41.49 29.52 -18.54
C THR A 26 40.36 30.20 -19.32
N ALA A 27 39.11 29.95 -18.93
CA ALA A 27 37.93 30.33 -19.70
C ALA A 27 36.91 31.15 -18.90
N GLY A 28 37.22 31.49 -17.64
CA GLY A 28 36.35 32.27 -16.77
C GLY A 28 35.02 31.57 -16.46
N VAL A 29 34.01 32.36 -16.12
CA VAL A 29 32.66 31.87 -15.79
C VAL A 29 31.99 31.14 -16.97
N ALA A 30 32.27 31.56 -18.21
CA ALA A 30 31.74 30.90 -19.40
C ALA A 30 32.19 29.42 -19.50
N GLY A 31 33.45 29.12 -19.16
CA GLY A 31 33.94 27.74 -19.10
C GLY A 31 33.25 26.89 -18.04
N ILE A 32 32.82 27.50 -16.93
CA ILE A 32 32.03 26.82 -15.89
C ILE A 32 30.61 26.52 -16.43
N GLU A 33 29.99 27.46 -17.14
CA GLU A 33 28.66 27.29 -17.74
C GLU A 33 28.65 26.18 -18.80
N ASP A 34 29.69 26.11 -19.63
CA ASP A 34 29.89 25.03 -20.60
C ASP A 34 30.06 23.67 -19.90
N LEU A 35 30.84 23.63 -18.82
CA LEU A 35 31.00 22.42 -18.00
C LEU A 35 29.67 21.96 -17.41
N ILE A 36 28.88 22.87 -16.83
CA ILE A 36 27.56 22.55 -16.25
C ILE A 36 26.66 21.90 -17.30
N THR A 37 26.66 22.43 -18.52
CA THR A 37 25.84 21.92 -19.62
C THR A 37 26.32 20.56 -20.12
N ALA A 38 27.62 20.32 -20.16
CA ALA A 38 28.22 19.07 -20.62
C ALA A 38 28.31 17.97 -19.53
N CYS A 39 28.17 18.33 -18.25
CA CYS A 39 28.37 17.40 -17.14
C CYS A 39 27.19 16.44 -16.99
N ALA A 40 27.48 15.15 -16.83
CA ALA A 40 26.47 14.14 -16.53
C ALA A 40 25.87 14.26 -15.12
N ASN A 41 26.54 14.94 -14.20
CA ASN A 41 26.06 15.15 -12.82
C ASN A 41 26.33 16.60 -12.34
N PRO A 42 25.55 17.58 -12.84
CA PRO A 42 25.71 18.99 -12.53
C PRO A 42 25.67 19.38 -11.04
N PRO A 43 24.91 18.72 -10.14
CA PRO A 43 24.95 18.99 -8.71
C PRO A 43 26.35 18.90 -8.10
N ILE A 44 27.21 18.01 -8.61
CA ILE A 44 28.60 17.90 -8.14
C ILE A 44 29.39 19.17 -8.47
N VAL A 45 29.19 19.76 -9.65
CA VAL A 45 29.85 21.02 -10.03
C VAL A 45 29.45 22.13 -9.05
N GLY A 46 28.15 22.23 -8.74
CA GLY A 46 27.63 23.17 -7.76
C GLY A 46 28.25 23.00 -6.36
N ASN A 47 28.32 21.78 -5.86
CA ASN A 47 28.93 21.51 -4.55
C ASN A 47 30.40 21.96 -4.50
N ILE A 48 31.17 21.67 -5.54
CA ILE A 48 32.60 22.04 -5.60
C ILE A 48 32.77 23.54 -5.74
N LEU A 49 31.90 24.26 -6.47
CA LEU A 49 31.94 25.73 -6.56
C LEU A 49 31.90 26.39 -5.18
N ALA A 50 31.09 25.85 -4.25
CA ALA A 50 30.96 26.38 -2.89
C ALA A 50 32.26 26.29 -2.07
N GLU A 51 33.16 25.36 -2.43
CA GLU A 51 34.42 25.06 -1.75
C GLU A 51 35.63 25.78 -2.39
N THR A 52 35.46 26.41 -3.55
CA THR A 52 36.56 27.09 -4.25
C THR A 52 37.00 28.38 -3.56
N ALA A 53 38.30 28.66 -3.55
CA ALA A 53 38.86 29.86 -2.93
C ALA A 53 38.49 31.17 -3.67
N TRP A 54 38.22 31.08 -4.98
CA TRP A 54 37.89 32.22 -5.84
C TRP A 54 36.37 32.45 -5.97
N ARG A 55 35.56 31.71 -5.22
CA ARG A 55 34.09 31.85 -5.27
C ARG A 55 33.62 33.28 -5.00
N ASP A 56 34.32 34.03 -4.14
CA ASP A 56 33.90 35.37 -3.72
C ASP A 56 34.16 36.42 -4.82
N ASP A 57 34.90 36.05 -5.87
CA ASP A 57 35.13 36.88 -7.06
C ASP A 57 33.90 36.92 -7.99
N ILE A 58 32.96 36.00 -7.81
CA ILE A 58 31.75 35.89 -8.64
C ILE A 58 30.55 36.49 -7.91
N PRO A 59 29.81 37.43 -8.55
CA PRO A 59 28.57 37.95 -8.01
C PRO A 59 27.45 36.89 -8.14
N TRP A 60 27.42 35.92 -7.22
CA TRP A 60 26.48 34.79 -7.25
C TRP A 60 25.00 35.20 -7.29
N PRO A 61 24.52 36.23 -6.55
CA PRO A 61 23.13 36.63 -6.65
C PRO A 61 22.72 37.02 -8.08
N GLU A 62 23.54 37.83 -8.74
CA GLU A 62 23.33 38.31 -10.10
C GLU A 62 23.48 37.16 -11.12
N TRP A 63 24.47 36.28 -10.92
CA TRP A 63 24.67 35.11 -11.78
C TRP A 63 23.48 34.14 -11.71
N ILE A 64 22.97 33.84 -10.52
CA ILE A 64 21.80 32.97 -10.32
C ILE A 64 20.57 33.54 -11.02
N ILE A 65 20.37 34.86 -10.99
CA ILE A 65 19.23 35.50 -11.67
C ILE A 65 19.40 35.48 -13.18
N ALA A 66 20.61 35.74 -13.67
CA ALA A 66 20.90 35.78 -15.09
C ALA A 66 20.84 34.39 -15.75
N LYS A 67 21.27 33.33 -15.04
CA LYS A 67 21.42 31.97 -15.57
C LYS A 67 20.37 30.99 -15.10
N GLY A 68 19.68 31.28 -14.00
CA GLY A 68 18.63 30.44 -13.47
C GLY A 68 17.39 30.31 -14.36
N GLU A 69 17.24 31.19 -15.36
CA GLU A 69 16.05 31.28 -16.23
C GLU A 69 14.78 31.26 -15.37
N ASP A 70 13.91 30.25 -15.52
CA ASP A 70 12.68 30.06 -14.72
C ASP A 70 12.82 29.03 -13.59
N PHE A 71 14.04 28.65 -13.26
CA PHE A 71 14.39 27.60 -12.30
C PHE A 71 13.64 26.28 -12.57
N THR A 72 13.45 25.95 -13.84
CA THR A 72 12.81 24.71 -14.26
C THR A 72 13.61 23.51 -13.75
N LEU A 73 12.98 22.71 -12.89
CA LEU A 73 13.59 21.53 -12.27
C LEU A 73 14.12 20.56 -13.33
N GLY A 74 15.32 20.02 -13.10
CA GLY A 74 15.93 19.00 -13.97
C GLY A 74 16.82 19.55 -15.08
N THR A 75 16.88 20.86 -15.28
CA THR A 75 17.89 21.46 -16.18
C THR A 75 19.28 21.38 -15.54
N PRO A 76 20.36 21.20 -16.33
CA PRO A 76 21.71 21.12 -15.77
C PRO A 76 22.09 22.33 -14.91
N MET A 77 21.67 23.53 -15.34
CA MET A 77 21.93 24.77 -14.61
C MET A 77 21.24 24.81 -13.24
N THR A 78 19.95 24.46 -13.16
CA THR A 78 19.23 24.44 -11.87
C THR A 78 19.74 23.36 -10.93
N GLN A 79 20.16 22.22 -11.47
CA GLN A 79 20.80 21.16 -10.70
C GLN A 79 22.15 21.61 -10.11
N CYS A 80 22.95 22.35 -10.89
CA CYS A 80 24.18 22.97 -10.38
C CYS A 80 23.89 24.02 -9.31
N ILE A 81 22.93 24.92 -9.54
CA ILE A 81 22.51 25.93 -8.55
C ILE A 81 22.06 25.26 -7.25
N SER A 82 21.29 24.17 -7.34
CA SER A 82 20.85 23.43 -6.16
C SER A 82 22.02 22.86 -5.35
N GLY A 83 22.99 22.21 -6.02
CA GLY A 83 24.22 21.75 -5.35
C GLY A 83 24.98 22.89 -4.67
N PHE A 84 25.15 24.01 -5.38
CA PHE A 84 25.82 25.19 -4.84
C PHE A 84 25.12 25.77 -3.62
N LEU A 85 23.79 25.90 -3.64
CA LEU A 85 23.01 26.39 -2.50
C LEU A 85 23.08 25.43 -1.31
N CYS A 86 22.99 24.12 -1.55
CA CYS A 86 23.06 23.11 -0.50
C CYS A 86 24.43 23.06 0.19
N ALA A 87 25.52 23.15 -0.57
CA ALA A 87 26.87 23.14 -0.03
C ALA A 87 27.22 24.46 0.70
N SER A 88 26.80 25.59 0.15
CA SER A 88 27.09 26.93 0.71
C SER A 88 26.36 27.21 2.02
N TYR A 89 25.32 26.43 2.36
CA TYR A 89 24.50 26.65 3.55
C TYR A 89 25.24 26.38 4.87
N SER A 90 26.24 25.51 4.86
CA SER A 90 27.06 25.14 6.03
C SER A 90 27.89 26.29 6.64
N GLN A 91 27.84 27.48 6.02
CA GLN A 91 28.63 28.65 6.42
C GLN A 91 27.73 29.65 7.12
N ALA A 92 28.02 29.91 8.40
CA ALA A 92 27.21 30.70 9.35
C ALA A 92 26.86 32.16 8.95
N SER A 93 27.21 32.60 7.75
CA SER A 93 26.96 33.95 7.21
C SER A 93 26.29 33.97 5.83
N ASN A 94 25.84 32.82 5.31
CA ASN A 94 25.31 32.75 3.95
C ASN A 94 23.94 33.42 3.82
N ASN A 95 23.92 34.67 3.35
CA ASN A 95 22.72 35.43 3.02
C ASN A 95 22.37 35.40 1.52
N LEU A 96 22.93 34.46 0.77
CA LEU A 96 22.75 34.35 -0.66
C LEU A 96 21.27 34.16 -1.06
N PRO A 97 20.49 33.26 -0.45
CA PRO A 97 19.07 33.13 -0.79
C PRO A 97 18.30 34.44 -0.58
N GLN A 98 18.57 35.17 0.51
CA GLN A 98 17.93 36.46 0.81
C GLN A 98 18.27 37.52 -0.25
N LYS A 99 19.54 37.59 -0.69
CA LYS A 99 19.98 38.51 -1.75
C LYS A 99 19.31 38.19 -3.10
N VAL A 100 19.26 36.92 -3.47
CA VAL A 100 18.58 36.48 -4.71
C VAL A 100 17.09 36.80 -4.66
N ILE A 101 16.42 36.57 -3.52
CA ILE A 101 15.02 36.93 -3.34
C ILE A 101 14.80 38.44 -3.50
N ALA A 102 15.64 39.27 -2.88
CA ALA A 102 15.51 40.73 -2.97
C ALA A 102 15.68 41.23 -4.41
N LEU A 103 16.65 40.69 -5.14
CA LEU A 103 16.84 41.02 -6.56
C LEU A 103 15.70 40.44 -7.43
N GLY A 104 15.20 39.25 -7.12
CA GLY A 104 14.03 38.66 -7.79
C GLY A 104 12.75 39.49 -7.61
N GLN A 105 12.59 40.13 -6.44
CA GLN A 105 11.50 41.09 -6.20
C GLN A 105 11.62 42.32 -7.09
N GLN A 106 12.84 42.85 -7.24
CA GLN A 106 13.11 43.98 -8.16
C GLN A 106 12.89 43.59 -9.63
N ALA A 107 13.20 42.35 -10.00
CA ALA A 107 12.98 41.79 -11.32
C ALA A 107 11.51 41.38 -11.59
N GLY A 108 10.62 41.53 -10.60
CA GLY A 108 9.19 41.24 -10.76
C GLY A 108 8.84 39.76 -10.91
N TRP A 109 9.59 38.87 -10.25
CA TRP A 109 9.27 37.43 -10.26
C TRP A 109 7.87 37.15 -9.73
N ASP A 110 7.21 36.18 -10.34
CA ASP A 110 5.95 35.66 -9.84
C ASP A 110 6.17 34.65 -8.69
N ALA A 111 5.06 34.23 -8.08
CA ALA A 111 5.12 33.32 -6.94
C ALA A 111 5.70 31.93 -7.29
N VAL A 112 5.50 31.48 -8.53
CA VAL A 112 5.95 30.16 -9.00
C VAL A 112 7.46 30.15 -9.15
N LYS A 113 8.03 31.21 -9.72
CA LYS A 113 9.48 31.36 -9.90
C LYS A 113 10.20 31.47 -8.56
N PHE A 114 9.67 32.23 -7.60
CA PHE A 114 10.19 32.23 -6.22
C PHE A 114 10.17 30.84 -5.60
N ALA A 115 9.06 30.12 -5.71
CA ALA A 115 8.94 28.77 -5.17
C ALA A 115 9.95 27.80 -5.80
N ARG A 116 10.10 27.82 -7.13
CA ARG A 116 11.08 26.98 -7.84
C ARG A 116 12.51 27.25 -7.40
N PHE A 117 12.88 28.53 -7.23
CA PHE A 117 14.20 28.89 -6.69
C PHE A 117 14.39 28.34 -5.26
N LEU A 118 13.42 28.56 -4.38
CA LEU A 118 13.49 28.11 -2.98
C LEU A 118 13.59 26.58 -2.84
N VAL A 119 12.96 25.81 -3.73
CA VAL A 119 13.05 24.34 -3.77
C VAL A 119 14.48 23.85 -4.09
N LEU A 120 15.33 24.69 -4.71
CA LEU A 120 16.73 24.33 -4.97
C LEU A 120 17.61 24.39 -3.72
N ALA A 121 17.19 25.15 -2.71
CA ALA A 121 17.89 25.26 -1.42
C ALA A 121 17.61 24.05 -0.53
N LYS A 122 18.42 23.90 0.52
CA LYS A 122 18.24 22.83 1.51
C LYS A 122 16.87 23.02 2.20
N PRO A 123 16.05 21.98 2.32
CA PRO A 123 14.74 22.10 2.96
C PRO A 123 14.89 22.15 4.47
N GLU A 124 15.08 23.34 5.01
CA GLU A 124 15.30 23.59 6.44
C GLU A 124 14.44 24.77 6.92
N PRO A 125 14.29 24.95 8.25
CA PRO A 125 13.46 26.01 8.82
C PRO A 125 13.69 27.39 8.20
N GLU A 126 14.93 27.75 7.90
CA GLU A 126 15.29 29.03 7.29
C GLU A 126 14.71 29.19 5.89
N THR A 127 14.79 28.15 5.04
CA THR A 127 14.18 28.15 3.69
C THR A 127 12.66 28.29 3.79
N TRP A 128 12.04 27.63 4.77
CA TRP A 128 10.60 27.72 5.00
C TRP A 128 10.17 29.11 5.49
N GLN A 129 10.97 29.75 6.37
CA GLN A 129 10.76 31.13 6.77
C GLN A 129 10.89 32.09 5.58
N LEU A 130 11.87 31.89 4.70
CA LEU A 130 12.00 32.70 3.47
C LEU A 130 10.78 32.55 2.56
N ALA A 131 10.29 31.32 2.35
CA ALA A 131 9.07 31.08 1.57
C ALA A 131 7.86 31.81 2.17
N LYS A 132 7.74 31.81 3.50
CA LYS A 132 6.67 32.51 4.24
C LYS A 132 6.79 34.04 4.10
N ILE A 133 7.99 34.60 4.20
CA ILE A 133 8.26 36.04 4.03
C ILE A 133 7.94 36.50 2.60
N CYS A 134 8.20 35.67 1.60
CA CYS A 134 7.87 35.96 0.20
C CYS A 134 6.34 35.98 -0.06
N GLY A 135 5.54 35.53 0.89
CA GLY A 135 4.08 35.63 0.89
C GLY A 135 3.36 34.29 0.73
N PRO A 136 2.04 34.26 1.00
CA PRO A 136 1.26 33.01 1.09
C PRO A 136 1.22 32.22 -0.22
N LYS A 137 1.22 32.91 -1.38
CA LYS A 137 1.26 32.24 -2.69
C LYS A 137 2.59 31.52 -2.94
N VAL A 138 3.71 32.11 -2.51
CA VAL A 138 5.04 31.49 -2.63
C VAL A 138 5.15 30.31 -1.68
N HIS A 139 4.72 30.48 -0.42
CA HIS A 139 4.69 29.40 0.56
C HIS A 139 3.89 28.19 0.07
N ALA A 140 2.67 28.40 -0.44
CA ALA A 140 1.86 27.32 -1.00
C ALA A 140 2.55 26.67 -2.22
N ALA A 141 3.05 27.46 -3.17
CA ALA A 141 3.75 26.93 -4.34
C ALA A 141 5.03 26.17 -3.99
N TYR A 142 5.74 26.56 -2.93
CA TYR A 142 6.93 25.86 -2.43
C TYR A 142 6.57 24.44 -1.97
N TRP A 143 5.58 24.30 -1.08
CA TRP A 143 5.17 22.98 -0.55
C TRP A 143 4.56 22.07 -1.63
N GLN A 144 3.95 22.65 -2.67
CA GLN A 144 3.51 21.91 -3.84
C GLN A 144 4.67 21.27 -4.64
N ASN A 145 5.85 21.89 -4.66
CA ASN A 145 6.96 21.49 -5.54
C ASN A 145 8.17 20.87 -4.82
N VAL A 146 8.23 20.96 -3.48
CA VAL A 146 9.41 20.49 -2.72
C VAL A 146 9.65 18.99 -2.88
N GLN A 147 10.90 18.59 -3.05
CA GLN A 147 11.26 17.19 -3.33
C GLN A 147 11.46 16.37 -2.05
N PRO A 148 10.74 15.24 -1.87
CA PRO A 148 10.69 14.57 -0.58
C PRO A 148 11.95 13.81 -0.17
N ARG A 149 12.78 13.43 -1.16
CA ARG A 149 14.03 12.68 -0.94
C ARG A 149 15.02 13.42 -0.05
N LEU A 150 14.90 14.75 0.05
CA LEU A 150 15.74 15.59 0.87
C LEU A 150 15.32 15.60 2.36
N PHE A 151 14.19 14.98 2.71
CA PHE A 151 13.63 15.01 4.07
C PHE A 151 14.03 13.83 4.96
N ARG A 152 14.70 12.81 4.42
CA ARG A 152 15.08 11.57 5.16
C ARG A 152 15.93 11.82 6.42
N TYR A 153 16.53 13.00 6.55
CA TYR A 153 17.44 13.37 7.63
C TYR A 153 16.99 14.61 8.42
N GLN A 154 15.72 15.02 8.32
CA GLN A 154 15.20 16.14 9.09
C GLN A 154 15.11 15.79 10.58
N GLU A 155 15.39 16.76 11.44
CA GLU A 155 15.24 16.62 12.90
C GLU A 155 13.77 16.57 13.31
N ASP A 156 12.92 17.32 12.61
CA ASP A 156 11.47 17.37 12.81
C ASP A 156 10.73 16.92 11.53
N PRO A 157 10.54 15.60 11.33
CA PRO A 157 9.82 15.09 10.18
C PRO A 157 8.33 15.48 10.21
N GLU A 158 7.71 15.63 11.38
CA GLU A 158 6.27 15.88 11.53
C GLU A 158 5.86 17.21 10.92
N PHE A 159 6.64 18.26 11.20
CA PHE A 159 6.41 19.58 10.61
C PHE A 159 6.32 19.50 9.08
N VAL A 160 7.22 18.74 8.46
CA VAL A 160 7.27 18.57 6.99
C VAL A 160 6.04 17.82 6.49
N LEU A 161 5.66 16.74 7.17
CA LEU A 161 4.49 15.93 6.78
C LEU A 161 3.20 16.73 6.86
N GLU A 162 3.01 17.52 7.92
CA GLU A 162 1.84 18.41 8.08
C GLU A 162 1.70 19.37 6.90
N HIS A 163 2.78 20.06 6.53
CA HIS A 163 2.75 21.03 5.45
C HIS A 163 2.55 20.38 4.07
N LEU A 164 3.05 19.16 3.87
CA LEU A 164 2.77 18.38 2.66
C LEU A 164 1.30 17.93 2.59
N LEU A 165 0.71 17.55 3.72
CA LEU A 165 -0.72 17.21 3.80
C LEU A 165 -1.60 18.45 3.56
N GLU A 166 -1.25 19.61 4.09
CA GLU A 166 -1.91 20.88 3.77
C GLU A 166 -1.82 21.21 2.28
N ALA A 167 -0.67 20.90 1.66
CA ALA A 167 -0.45 21.02 0.23
C ALA A 167 -1.10 19.90 -0.61
N LYS A 168 -1.94 19.03 -0.03
CA LYS A 168 -2.63 17.95 -0.78
C LYS A 168 -1.67 16.98 -1.47
N ARG A 169 -0.56 16.64 -0.79
CA ARG A 169 0.46 15.70 -1.28
C ARG A 169 0.54 14.40 -0.48
N PRO A 170 -0.56 13.62 -0.38
CA PRO A 170 -0.59 12.43 0.46
C PRO A 170 0.31 11.29 -0.04
N ARG A 171 0.52 11.11 -1.35
CA ARG A 171 1.39 10.03 -1.87
C ARG A 171 2.85 10.32 -1.56
N THR A 172 3.25 11.57 -1.71
CA THR A 172 4.55 12.07 -1.26
C THR A 172 4.79 11.79 0.23
N VAL A 173 3.80 12.10 1.09
CA VAL A 173 3.87 11.85 2.53
C VAL A 173 4.05 10.36 2.81
N LEU A 174 3.22 9.51 2.22
CA LEU A 174 3.28 8.07 2.42
C LEU A 174 4.61 7.47 1.94
N GLY A 175 5.16 7.94 0.82
CA GLY A 175 6.50 7.55 0.37
C GLY A 175 7.63 7.98 1.32
N CYS A 176 7.47 9.07 2.06
CA CYS A 176 8.37 9.43 3.16
C CYS A 176 8.18 8.50 4.37
N CYS A 177 6.92 8.18 4.71
CA CYS A 177 6.59 7.31 5.85
C CYS A 177 7.15 5.89 5.69
N ALA A 178 7.11 5.33 4.48
CA ALA A 178 7.59 3.97 4.19
C ALA A 178 9.05 3.75 4.64
N ALA A 179 9.89 4.80 4.61
CA ALA A 179 11.29 4.68 5.02
C ALA A 179 11.53 4.80 6.54
N SER A 180 10.55 5.25 7.34
CA SER A 180 10.74 5.62 8.75
C SER A 180 9.44 5.64 9.57
N LEU A 181 8.64 4.56 9.53
CA LEU A 181 7.36 4.47 10.26
C LEU A 181 7.51 4.75 11.76
N ASP A 182 8.55 4.23 12.41
CA ASP A 182 8.78 4.38 13.86
C ASP A 182 9.06 5.82 14.32
N ARG A 183 9.34 6.75 13.39
CA ARG A 183 9.67 8.16 13.70
C ARG A 183 8.49 9.10 13.46
N ILE A 184 7.36 8.58 13.01
CA ILE A 184 6.21 9.35 12.57
C ILE A 184 5.01 8.93 13.40
N SER A 185 4.19 9.89 13.79
CA SER A 185 2.96 9.64 14.53
C SER A 185 2.01 8.79 13.69
N PRO A 186 1.43 7.74 14.29
CA PRO A 186 0.34 6.98 13.67
C PRO A 186 -0.78 7.88 13.17
N ARG A 187 -1.06 9.00 13.85
CA ARG A 187 -2.13 9.91 13.45
C ARG A 187 -1.85 10.60 12.12
N HIS A 188 -0.61 10.99 11.83
CA HIS A 188 -0.25 11.61 10.54
C HIS A 188 -0.31 10.60 9.39
N ILE A 189 0.11 9.35 9.62
CA ILE A 189 -0.04 8.26 8.65
C ILE A 189 -1.52 8.02 8.34
N TYR A 190 -2.37 7.97 9.38
CA TYR A 190 -3.82 7.82 9.22
C TYR A 190 -4.43 8.94 8.36
N VAL A 191 -4.11 10.21 8.67
CA VAL A 191 -4.58 11.36 7.89
C VAL A 191 -4.08 11.31 6.44
N ALA A 192 -2.83 10.90 6.23
CA ALA A 192 -2.26 10.75 4.89
C ALA A 192 -3.00 9.68 4.07
N LEU A 193 -3.30 8.53 4.66
CA LEU A 193 -4.09 7.46 4.01
C LEU A 193 -5.53 7.92 3.72
N GLN A 194 -6.17 8.67 4.62
CA GLN A 194 -7.49 9.25 4.37
C GLN A 194 -7.47 10.24 3.19
N GLN A 195 -6.47 11.12 3.12
CA GLN A 195 -6.34 12.06 2.00
C GLN A 195 -5.98 11.34 0.69
N PHE A 196 -5.19 10.26 0.75
CA PHE A 196 -4.88 9.42 -0.40
C PHE A 196 -6.15 8.80 -1.01
N LEU A 197 -7.13 8.41 -0.20
CA LEU A 197 -8.42 7.90 -0.69
C LEU A 197 -9.30 8.98 -1.34
N GLN A 198 -9.08 10.26 -1.02
CA GLN A 198 -9.91 11.38 -1.48
C GLN A 198 -9.34 12.12 -2.69
N GLY A 199 -8.06 11.95 -3.00
CA GLY A 199 -7.35 12.81 -3.95
C GLY A 199 -6.41 12.07 -4.87
N GLU A 200 -6.18 12.67 -6.04
CA GLU A 200 -5.15 12.24 -6.97
C GLU A 200 -3.98 13.23 -6.88
N GLU A 201 -2.84 12.77 -6.35
CA GLU A 201 -1.56 13.48 -6.50
C GLU A 201 -0.91 13.02 -7.81
N SER A 202 -0.93 13.86 -8.84
CA SER A 202 -0.34 13.57 -10.15
C SER A 202 1.19 13.42 -10.07
N ASP A 203 1.76 12.61 -10.97
CA ASP A 203 3.22 12.46 -11.16
C ASP A 203 4.04 11.90 -9.99
N VAL A 204 3.40 11.16 -9.07
CA VAL A 204 4.08 10.43 -7.99
C VAL A 204 4.00 8.91 -8.23
N PRO A 205 5.08 8.13 -7.97
CA PRO A 205 5.01 6.68 -8.03
C PRO A 205 3.85 6.12 -7.19
N GLN A 206 3.20 5.09 -7.72
CA GLN A 206 2.16 4.37 -6.99
C GLN A 206 2.78 3.73 -5.74
N ILE A 207 2.10 3.88 -4.60
CA ILE A 207 2.48 3.18 -3.36
C ILE A 207 2.20 1.71 -3.58
N ASP A 208 3.18 0.85 -3.30
CA ASP A 208 2.98 -0.58 -3.43
C ASP A 208 2.17 -1.15 -2.27
N SER A 209 1.65 -2.37 -2.46
CA SER A 209 0.82 -3.04 -1.45
C SER A 209 1.61 -3.40 -0.18
N TYR A 210 2.94 -3.52 -0.27
CA TYR A 210 3.79 -3.86 0.87
C TYR A 210 3.87 -2.67 1.84
N ASP A 211 4.20 -1.49 1.32
CA ASP A 211 4.26 -0.24 2.10
C ASP A 211 2.91 0.08 2.76
N LEU A 212 1.80 -0.12 2.03
CA LEU A 212 0.46 0.07 2.59
C LEU A 212 0.16 -0.91 3.74
N THR A 213 0.60 -2.16 3.60
CA THR A 213 0.43 -3.18 4.65
C THR A 213 1.22 -2.83 5.89
N GLU A 214 2.49 -2.45 5.75
CA GLU A 214 3.32 -2.04 6.89
C GLU A 214 2.74 -0.82 7.63
N MET A 215 2.19 0.15 6.88
CA MET A 215 1.53 1.31 7.47
C MET A 215 0.28 0.91 8.27
N LEU A 216 -0.59 0.05 7.72
CA LEU A 216 -1.79 -0.41 8.42
C LEU A 216 -1.45 -1.21 9.68
N GLU A 217 -0.47 -2.11 9.59
CA GLU A 217 0.01 -2.86 10.76
C GLU A 217 0.57 -1.92 11.84
N HIS A 218 1.29 -0.87 11.44
CA HIS A 218 1.80 0.14 12.36
C HIS A 218 0.66 0.90 13.06
N LEU A 219 -0.39 1.29 12.31
CA LEU A 219 -1.59 1.92 12.88
C LEU A 219 -2.29 0.99 13.89
N GLU A 220 -2.46 -0.29 13.54
CA GLU A 220 -3.11 -1.28 14.41
C GLU A 220 -2.32 -1.48 15.72
N LYS A 221 -1.00 -1.68 15.62
CA LYS A 221 -0.12 -1.90 16.78
C LYS A 221 -0.04 -0.68 17.70
N SER A 222 -0.24 0.52 17.18
CA SER A 222 -0.20 1.76 17.98
C SER A 222 -1.33 1.85 19.01
N GLY A 223 -2.52 1.31 18.68
CA GLY A 223 -3.73 1.49 19.47
C GLY A 223 -4.25 2.94 19.55
N GLU A 224 -3.69 3.87 18.76
CA GLU A 224 -4.08 5.29 18.76
C GLU A 224 -5.33 5.57 17.92
N ILE A 225 -5.61 4.71 16.94
CA ILE A 225 -6.75 4.84 16.03
C ILE A 225 -7.89 3.94 16.51
N GLU A 226 -9.11 4.49 16.50
CA GLU A 226 -10.30 3.75 16.91
C GLU A 226 -10.57 2.57 15.97
N LYS A 227 -10.99 1.42 16.51
CA LYS A 227 -11.14 0.18 15.73
C LYS A 227 -12.09 0.35 14.54
N THR A 228 -13.19 1.09 14.72
CA THR A 228 -14.14 1.34 13.62
C THR A 228 -13.54 2.23 12.53
N GLU A 229 -12.71 3.21 12.88
CA GLU A 229 -11.96 4.02 11.92
C GLU A 229 -10.99 3.16 11.11
N LEU A 230 -10.25 2.26 11.75
CA LEU A 230 -9.31 1.36 11.10
C LEU A 230 -10.01 0.39 10.14
N ILE A 231 -11.13 -0.21 10.54
CA ILE A 231 -11.96 -1.09 9.68
C ILE A 231 -12.39 -0.36 8.41
N ARG A 232 -12.87 0.90 8.54
CA ARG A 232 -13.30 1.70 7.39
C ARG A 232 -12.14 2.05 6.45
N LEU A 233 -10.97 2.32 7.03
CA LEU A 233 -9.76 2.62 6.28
C LEU A 233 -9.31 1.39 5.48
N GLU A 234 -9.19 0.23 6.13
CA GLU A 234 -8.81 -1.03 5.50
C GLU A 234 -9.80 -1.45 4.41
N PHE A 235 -11.11 -1.30 4.65
CA PHE A 235 -12.13 -1.58 3.63
C PHE A 235 -11.94 -0.70 2.39
N SER A 236 -11.64 0.59 2.58
CA SER A 236 -11.45 1.54 1.49
C SER A 236 -10.15 1.29 0.72
N LEU A 237 -9.10 0.83 1.40
CA LEU A 237 -7.80 0.49 0.82
C LEU A 237 -7.72 -0.94 0.27
N PHE A 238 -8.71 -1.79 0.55
CA PHE A 238 -8.74 -3.19 0.12
C PHE A 238 -8.35 -3.43 -1.35
N PRO A 239 -8.80 -2.61 -2.34
CA PRO A 239 -8.40 -2.78 -3.74
C PRO A 239 -6.91 -2.52 -4.00
N ALA A 240 -6.28 -1.66 -3.18
CA ALA A 240 -4.88 -1.29 -3.29
C ALA A 240 -3.95 -2.26 -2.54
N LEU A 241 -4.47 -3.03 -1.58
CA LEU A 241 -3.71 -4.03 -0.81
C LEU A 241 -3.38 -5.32 -1.60
N GLY A 242 -3.85 -5.40 -2.84
CA GLY A 242 -3.68 -6.56 -3.72
C GLY A 242 -4.77 -7.62 -3.50
N TYR A 243 -5.19 -8.27 -4.58
CA TYR A 243 -6.22 -9.32 -4.50
C TYR A 243 -5.71 -10.55 -3.74
N GLY A 244 -6.52 -11.04 -2.78
CA GLY A 244 -6.39 -12.39 -2.24
C GLY A 244 -5.52 -12.58 -1.00
N GLN A 245 -5.03 -11.51 -0.37
CA GLN A 245 -4.23 -11.59 0.86
C GLN A 245 -5.01 -11.03 2.06
N GLU A 246 -5.68 -11.92 2.77
CA GLU A 246 -6.38 -11.63 4.04
C GLU A 246 -5.46 -10.95 5.06
N THR A 247 -4.18 -11.31 5.05
CA THR A 247 -3.14 -10.83 5.97
C THR A 247 -2.95 -9.32 5.96
N HIS A 248 -3.40 -8.63 4.92
CA HIS A 248 -3.19 -7.18 4.77
C HIS A 248 -4.33 -6.32 5.35
N ALA A 249 -5.42 -6.93 5.86
CA ALA A 249 -6.57 -6.20 6.41
C ALA A 249 -7.10 -6.86 7.71
N ALA A 250 -6.21 -7.02 8.70
CA ALA A 250 -6.48 -7.79 9.90
C ALA A 250 -7.65 -7.23 10.73
N ALA A 251 -7.71 -5.91 10.93
CA ALA A 251 -8.77 -5.28 11.71
C ALA A 251 -10.14 -5.42 11.03
N LEU A 252 -10.17 -5.32 9.69
CA LEU A 252 -11.36 -5.54 8.86
C LEU A 252 -11.88 -6.97 9.03
N TYR A 253 -11.04 -7.98 8.86
CA TYR A 253 -11.49 -9.38 8.99
C TYR A 253 -11.85 -9.74 10.43
N GLU A 254 -11.14 -9.22 11.41
CA GLU A 254 -11.54 -9.37 12.82
C GLU A 254 -12.90 -8.73 13.07
N GLY A 255 -13.14 -7.50 12.58
CA GLY A 255 -14.41 -6.81 12.69
C GLY A 255 -15.55 -7.56 12.00
N VAL A 256 -15.36 -7.95 10.74
CA VAL A 256 -16.37 -8.68 9.95
C VAL A 256 -16.71 -10.03 10.57
N MET A 257 -15.76 -10.71 11.22
CA MET A 257 -15.99 -12.00 11.90
C MET A 257 -16.34 -11.91 13.39
N SER A 258 -16.43 -10.70 13.94
CA SER A 258 -16.85 -10.45 15.33
C SER A 258 -18.19 -9.73 15.40
N GLU A 259 -18.55 -8.94 14.38
CA GLU A 259 -19.77 -8.13 14.33
C GLU A 259 -20.74 -8.64 13.24
N PRO A 260 -21.80 -9.37 13.61
CA PRO A 260 -22.80 -9.89 12.67
C PRO A 260 -23.43 -8.84 11.74
N ALA A 261 -23.55 -7.59 12.22
CA ALA A 261 -24.08 -6.49 11.44
C ALA A 261 -23.17 -6.13 10.27
N LEU A 262 -21.85 -6.05 10.49
CA LEU A 262 -20.88 -5.74 9.43
C LEU A 262 -20.87 -6.82 8.34
N PHE A 263 -20.90 -8.10 8.72
CA PHE A 263 -21.02 -9.19 7.74
C PHE A 263 -22.31 -9.07 6.93
N THR A 264 -23.44 -8.78 7.59
CA THR A 264 -24.73 -8.62 6.93
C THR A 264 -24.73 -7.44 5.96
N GLU A 265 -24.10 -6.32 6.32
CA GLU A 265 -23.93 -5.16 5.45
C GLU A 265 -23.16 -5.53 4.17
N LEU A 266 -22.06 -6.28 4.28
CA LEU A 266 -21.31 -6.77 3.11
C LEU A 266 -22.15 -7.67 2.20
N ILE A 267 -22.96 -8.57 2.79
CA ILE A 267 -23.91 -9.40 2.04
C ILE A 267 -24.96 -8.53 1.32
N CYS A 268 -25.49 -7.51 1.99
CA CYS A 268 -26.49 -6.61 1.42
C CYS A 268 -25.92 -5.75 0.28
N LEU A 269 -24.64 -5.37 0.35
CA LEU A 269 -23.94 -4.66 -0.72
C LEU A 269 -23.71 -5.54 -1.95
N CYS A 270 -23.42 -6.83 -1.76
CA CYS A 270 -23.11 -7.75 -2.86
C CYS A 270 -24.34 -8.34 -3.54
N TYR A 271 -25.39 -8.64 -2.76
CA TYR A 271 -26.51 -9.44 -3.20
C TYR A 271 -27.82 -8.69 -3.06
N LYS A 272 -28.71 -8.89 -4.03
CA LYS A 272 -30.06 -8.35 -4.01
C LYS A 272 -30.94 -9.17 -3.05
N PRO A 273 -31.99 -8.58 -2.46
CA PRO A 273 -33.01 -9.33 -1.74
C PRO A 273 -33.62 -10.40 -2.65
N LYS A 274 -34.02 -11.54 -2.09
CA LYS A 274 -34.67 -12.62 -2.83
C LYS A 274 -36.04 -12.20 -3.38
N HIS A 275 -36.72 -11.31 -2.67
CA HIS A 275 -38.05 -10.78 -2.95
C HIS A 275 -38.02 -9.24 -2.84
N GLY A 276 -38.71 -8.55 -3.76
CA GLY A 276 -38.87 -7.09 -3.72
C GLY A 276 -38.44 -6.38 -4.99
N GLU A 277 -38.75 -5.08 -5.07
CA GLU A 277 -38.41 -4.23 -6.21
C GLU A 277 -36.91 -3.95 -6.31
N GLN A 278 -36.45 -3.86 -7.55
CA GLN A 278 -35.06 -3.74 -7.94
C GLN A 278 -34.68 -2.25 -7.99
N GLU A 279 -33.85 -1.80 -7.06
CA GLU A 279 -33.18 -0.51 -7.24
C GLU A 279 -32.07 -0.65 -8.28
N GLU A 280 -32.01 0.29 -9.22
CA GLU A 280 -30.93 0.37 -10.20
C GLU A 280 -29.62 0.72 -9.50
N ALA A 281 -28.60 -0.11 -9.71
CA ALA A 281 -27.29 0.08 -9.10
C ALA A 281 -26.55 1.23 -9.80
N THR A 282 -26.34 2.32 -9.08
CA THR A 282 -25.41 3.40 -9.46
C THR A 282 -23.96 2.89 -9.60
N GLU A 283 -23.10 3.59 -10.34
CA GLU A 283 -21.68 3.25 -10.47
C GLU A 283 -20.96 3.16 -9.11
N VAL A 284 -21.30 4.05 -8.17
CA VAL A 284 -20.76 4.04 -6.80
C VAL A 284 -21.15 2.76 -6.06
N THR A 285 -22.40 2.32 -6.20
CA THR A 285 -22.86 1.06 -5.58
C THR A 285 -22.21 -0.18 -6.22
N GLN A 286 -21.85 -0.12 -7.50
CA GLN A 286 -21.14 -1.21 -8.17
C GLN A 286 -19.70 -1.35 -7.67
N ALA A 287 -18.98 -0.25 -7.49
CA ALA A 287 -17.63 -0.26 -6.92
C ALA A 287 -17.64 -0.81 -5.48
N ALA A 288 -18.56 -0.32 -4.65
CA ALA A 288 -18.74 -0.81 -3.27
C ALA A 288 -19.09 -2.32 -3.23
N ALA A 289 -19.97 -2.79 -4.12
CA ALA A 289 -20.32 -4.20 -4.23
C ALA A 289 -19.11 -5.06 -4.63
N LYS A 290 -18.27 -4.59 -5.56
CA LYS A 290 -17.03 -5.27 -5.95
C LYS A 290 -16.07 -5.40 -4.77
N TYR A 291 -15.93 -4.36 -3.96
CA TYR A 291 -15.04 -4.38 -2.80
C TYR A 291 -15.57 -5.31 -1.72
N ALA A 292 -16.86 -5.22 -1.40
CA ALA A 292 -17.53 -6.13 -0.46
C ALA A 292 -17.41 -7.59 -0.90
N TYR A 293 -17.55 -7.88 -2.20
CA TYR A 293 -17.36 -9.23 -2.73
C TYR A 293 -15.92 -9.70 -2.54
N GLY A 294 -14.95 -8.82 -2.84
CA GLY A 294 -13.53 -9.11 -2.65
C GLY A 294 -13.18 -9.45 -1.20
N VAL A 295 -13.72 -8.68 -0.25
CA VAL A 295 -13.55 -8.93 1.19
C VAL A 295 -14.15 -10.28 1.59
N LEU A 296 -15.42 -10.54 1.22
CA LEU A 296 -16.06 -11.81 1.54
C LEU A 296 -15.33 -13.02 0.92
N HIS A 297 -14.84 -12.88 -0.31
CA HIS A 297 -14.15 -13.94 -1.03
C HIS A 297 -12.75 -14.24 -0.49
N ALA A 298 -12.04 -13.23 0.01
CA ALA A 298 -10.70 -13.38 0.55
C ALA A 298 -10.67 -13.75 2.04
N CYS A 299 -11.80 -13.70 2.75
CA CYS A 299 -11.91 -14.02 4.17
C CYS A 299 -11.66 -15.51 4.45
N LYS A 300 -10.70 -15.81 5.34
CA LYS A 300 -10.42 -17.19 5.80
C LYS A 300 -10.53 -17.32 7.33
N ARG A 301 -10.61 -16.19 8.05
CA ARG A 301 -10.86 -16.12 9.48
C ARG A 301 -12.26 -16.61 9.81
N LEU A 302 -12.37 -17.42 10.86
CA LEU A 302 -13.64 -17.88 11.40
C LEU A 302 -14.10 -17.00 12.57
N PRO A 303 -15.42 -16.90 12.81
CA PRO A 303 -15.92 -16.22 14.00
C PRO A 303 -15.46 -16.95 15.27
N GLY A 304 -15.08 -16.19 16.30
CA GLY A 304 -14.55 -16.74 17.54
C GLY A 304 -13.11 -17.28 17.45
N THR A 305 -12.36 -16.98 16.37
CA THR A 305 -10.94 -17.34 16.28
C THR A 305 -10.13 -16.62 17.36
N ARG A 306 -9.45 -17.40 18.21
CA ARG A 306 -8.56 -16.92 19.28
C ARG A 306 -7.13 -16.72 18.76
N THR A 307 -6.28 -16.09 19.57
CA THR A 307 -4.87 -15.83 19.25
C THR A 307 -4.05 -17.10 19.02
N ASP A 308 -4.47 -18.24 19.57
CA ASP A 308 -3.83 -19.55 19.39
C ASP A 308 -4.38 -20.34 18.17
N GLY A 309 -5.26 -19.72 17.37
CA GLY A 309 -5.91 -20.35 16.22
C GLY A 309 -7.07 -21.29 16.56
N SER A 310 -7.39 -21.49 17.85
CA SER A 310 -8.56 -22.26 18.25
C SER A 310 -9.85 -21.45 18.09
N ILE A 311 -10.98 -22.15 17.92
CA ILE A 311 -12.30 -21.53 17.76
C ILE A 311 -13.07 -21.60 19.07
N ASP A 312 -13.49 -20.44 19.58
CA ASP A 312 -14.45 -20.34 20.68
C ASP A 312 -15.85 -20.75 20.20
N GLY A 313 -16.30 -21.95 20.58
CA GLY A 313 -17.55 -22.52 20.08
C GLY A 313 -18.81 -21.73 20.46
N GLU A 314 -18.79 -21.01 21.58
CA GLU A 314 -19.92 -20.19 22.02
C GLU A 314 -20.02 -18.92 21.16
N THR A 315 -18.94 -18.14 21.07
CA THR A 315 -18.84 -16.95 20.22
C THR A 315 -19.15 -17.28 18.76
N PHE A 316 -18.59 -18.38 18.26
CA PHE A 316 -18.86 -18.92 16.92
C PHE A 316 -20.36 -19.13 16.70
N THR A 317 -21.03 -19.82 17.63
CA THR A 317 -22.46 -20.16 17.48
C THR A 317 -23.33 -18.91 17.59
N GLN A 318 -23.00 -17.99 18.51
CA GLN A 318 -23.73 -16.72 18.68
C GLN A 318 -23.63 -15.85 17.42
N PHE A 319 -22.41 -15.71 16.86
CA PHE A 319 -22.19 -14.97 15.62
C PHE A 319 -23.03 -15.55 14.49
N ILE A 320 -22.92 -16.86 14.21
CA ILE A 320 -23.64 -17.51 13.11
C ILE A 320 -25.16 -17.32 13.27
N ASN A 321 -25.71 -17.58 14.46
CA ASN A 321 -27.15 -17.44 14.68
C ASN A 321 -27.62 -15.98 14.48
N LYS A 322 -26.85 -15.00 14.97
CA LYS A 322 -27.20 -13.59 14.83
C LYS A 322 -27.08 -13.10 13.39
N THR A 323 -26.02 -13.46 12.68
CA THR A 323 -25.82 -13.12 11.27
C THR A 323 -26.94 -13.69 10.40
N ARG A 324 -27.29 -14.96 10.61
CA ARG A 324 -28.42 -15.60 9.91
C ARG A 324 -29.75 -14.90 10.18
N GLN A 325 -29.99 -14.48 11.43
CA GLN A 325 -31.20 -13.73 11.76
C GLN A 325 -31.24 -12.39 11.00
N LEU A 326 -30.16 -11.61 11.04
CA LEU A 326 -30.08 -10.32 10.35
C LEU A 326 -30.23 -10.46 8.83
N CYS A 327 -29.58 -11.46 8.23
CA CYS A 327 -29.71 -11.73 6.80
C CYS A 327 -31.09 -12.26 6.42
N ARG A 328 -31.80 -12.98 7.31
CA ARG A 328 -33.20 -13.35 7.11
C ARG A 328 -34.10 -12.11 7.11
N ASP A 329 -33.90 -11.21 8.06
CA ASP A 329 -34.66 -9.95 8.15
C ASP A 329 -34.41 -9.06 6.92
N ALA A 330 -33.21 -9.15 6.34
CA ALA A 330 -32.83 -8.48 5.08
C ALA A 330 -33.13 -9.30 3.81
N ASP A 331 -33.85 -10.43 3.91
CA ASP A 331 -34.26 -11.31 2.80
C ASP A 331 -33.11 -11.83 1.92
N ARG A 332 -32.00 -12.21 2.57
CA ARG A 332 -30.74 -12.69 1.97
C ARG A 332 -30.17 -13.91 2.69
N LEU A 333 -31.03 -14.72 3.32
CA LEU A 333 -30.59 -15.86 4.12
C LEU A 333 -29.81 -16.90 3.30
N ASP A 334 -30.32 -17.30 2.13
CA ASP A 334 -29.71 -18.39 1.35
C ASP A 334 -28.27 -18.02 0.92
N VAL A 335 -28.09 -16.79 0.40
CA VAL A 335 -26.77 -16.28 0.01
C VAL A 335 -25.85 -16.09 1.23
N CYS A 336 -26.40 -15.68 2.38
CA CYS A 336 -25.66 -15.61 3.63
C CYS A 336 -25.16 -16.99 4.06
N ASP A 337 -26.04 -18.00 4.06
CA ASP A 337 -25.70 -19.37 4.43
C ASP A 337 -24.63 -19.93 3.47
N SER A 338 -24.77 -19.73 2.17
CA SER A 338 -23.74 -20.11 1.18
C SER A 338 -22.40 -19.42 1.43
N LYS A 339 -22.37 -18.10 1.66
CA LYS A 339 -21.10 -17.37 1.90
C LYS A 339 -20.44 -17.75 3.23
N LEU A 340 -21.23 -17.93 4.28
CA LEU A 340 -20.73 -18.48 5.55
C LEU A 340 -20.15 -19.87 5.31
N GLY A 341 -20.83 -20.74 4.55
CA GLY A 341 -20.32 -22.05 4.16
C GLY A 341 -18.93 -21.98 3.52
N GLU A 342 -18.75 -21.11 2.52
CA GLU A 342 -17.46 -20.93 1.83
C GLU A 342 -16.34 -20.54 2.80
N ILE A 343 -16.60 -19.61 3.71
CA ILE A 343 -15.63 -19.17 4.73
C ILE A 343 -15.35 -20.30 5.73
N LEU A 344 -16.38 -21.01 6.17
CA LEU A 344 -16.26 -22.12 7.12
C LEU A 344 -15.43 -23.28 6.58
N ALA A 345 -15.31 -23.43 5.26
CA ALA A 345 -14.36 -24.37 4.69
C ALA A 345 -12.94 -24.11 5.23
N HIS A 346 -12.57 -22.87 5.56
CA HIS A 346 -11.26 -22.51 6.13
C HIS A 346 -11.05 -22.96 7.59
N ALA A 347 -12.02 -23.65 8.18
CA ALA A 347 -11.87 -24.27 9.48
C ALA A 347 -10.61 -25.15 9.57
N PRO A 348 -9.89 -25.12 10.71
CA PRO A 348 -8.81 -26.08 10.96
C PRO A 348 -9.38 -27.48 11.23
N ALA A 349 -8.51 -28.49 11.19
CA ALA A 349 -8.81 -29.81 11.74
C ALA A 349 -8.72 -29.77 13.28
N ASP A 350 -9.44 -30.65 13.97
CA ASP A 350 -9.23 -30.85 15.41
C ASP A 350 -7.92 -31.62 15.69
N LYS A 351 -7.55 -31.70 16.97
CA LYS A 351 -6.33 -32.40 17.44
C LYS A 351 -6.29 -33.90 17.06
N ASP A 352 -7.44 -34.49 16.76
CA ASP A 352 -7.61 -35.87 16.29
C ASP A 352 -7.40 -36.03 14.76
N GLY A 353 -7.05 -34.94 14.08
CA GLY A 353 -6.86 -34.88 12.63
C GLY A 353 -8.18 -34.96 11.84
N ILE A 354 -9.33 -34.80 12.50
CA ILE A 354 -10.63 -34.79 11.83
C ILE A 354 -10.97 -33.37 11.41
N TRP A 355 -11.30 -33.21 10.13
CA TRP A 355 -11.72 -31.95 9.56
C TRP A 355 -13.21 -32.00 9.12
N PRO A 356 -13.97 -30.90 9.30
CA PRO A 356 -13.60 -29.65 9.98
C PRO A 356 -13.62 -29.76 11.51
N CYS A 357 -13.17 -28.73 12.23
CA CYS A 357 -13.21 -28.70 13.69
C CYS A 357 -14.63 -28.85 14.27
N THR A 358 -14.71 -29.29 15.53
CA THR A 358 -15.97 -29.70 16.19
C THR A 358 -17.08 -28.64 16.16
N PRO A 359 -16.82 -27.33 16.42
CA PRO A 359 -17.86 -26.31 16.32
C PRO A 359 -18.52 -26.25 14.93
N VAL A 360 -17.71 -26.39 13.88
CA VAL A 360 -18.18 -26.35 12.48
C VAL A 360 -18.94 -27.62 12.13
N ARG A 361 -18.46 -28.80 12.56
CA ARG A 361 -19.18 -30.08 12.38
C ARG A 361 -20.57 -30.04 13.00
N LYS A 362 -20.67 -29.61 14.26
CA LYS A 362 -21.94 -29.49 14.99
C LYS A 362 -22.92 -28.53 14.32
N LEU A 363 -22.41 -27.48 13.68
CA LEU A 363 -23.24 -26.56 12.92
C LEU A 363 -23.73 -27.22 11.63
N LEU A 364 -22.82 -27.68 10.77
CA LEU A 364 -23.13 -28.22 9.44
C LEU A 364 -23.98 -29.50 9.49
N ASP A 365 -23.95 -30.24 10.60
CA ASP A 365 -24.76 -31.43 10.77
C ASP A 365 -26.26 -31.15 11.00
N ARG A 366 -26.65 -29.88 11.21
CA ARG A 366 -28.05 -29.50 11.35
C ARG A 366 -28.79 -29.67 10.02
N PRO A 367 -29.91 -30.41 9.96
CA PRO A 367 -30.56 -30.76 8.70
C PRO A 367 -30.98 -29.53 7.87
N GLU A 368 -31.41 -28.45 8.53
CA GLU A 368 -31.90 -27.22 7.89
C GLU A 368 -30.81 -26.35 7.23
N LEU A 369 -29.53 -26.70 7.33
CA LEU A 369 -28.40 -25.90 6.82
C LEU A 369 -27.85 -26.41 5.47
N GLU A 370 -28.73 -26.76 4.53
CA GLU A 370 -28.33 -27.27 3.22
C GLU A 370 -27.55 -26.26 2.39
N GLU A 371 -28.03 -25.02 2.28
CA GLU A 371 -27.33 -23.93 1.57
C GLU A 371 -25.93 -23.66 2.15
N MET A 372 -25.78 -23.78 3.47
CA MET A 372 -24.47 -23.61 4.11
C MET A 372 -23.52 -24.77 3.80
N ARG A 373 -24.02 -26.01 3.72
CA ARG A 373 -23.22 -27.16 3.26
C ARG A 373 -22.83 -27.03 1.79
N LEU A 374 -23.72 -26.54 0.93
CA LEU A 374 -23.41 -26.25 -0.47
C LEU A 374 -22.30 -25.19 -0.58
N GLY A 375 -22.41 -24.10 0.18
CA GLY A 375 -21.36 -23.10 0.30
C GLY A 375 -20.03 -23.69 0.78
N PHE A 376 -20.06 -24.58 1.76
CA PHE A 376 -18.88 -25.27 2.27
C PHE A 376 -18.20 -26.16 1.22
N ASN A 377 -18.98 -26.86 0.40
CA ASN A 377 -18.47 -27.61 -0.75
C ASN A 377 -17.78 -26.68 -1.76
N ILE A 378 -18.42 -25.55 -2.10
CA ILE A 378 -17.85 -24.52 -3.00
C ILE A 378 -16.53 -24.00 -2.44
N GLY A 379 -16.50 -23.61 -1.17
CA GLY A 379 -15.30 -23.12 -0.49
C GLY A 379 -14.17 -24.14 -0.55
N THR A 380 -14.46 -25.40 -0.21
CA THR A 380 -13.49 -26.51 -0.25
C THR A 380 -12.85 -26.69 -1.62
N ASN A 381 -13.65 -26.62 -2.68
CA ASN A 381 -13.14 -26.72 -4.05
C ASN A 381 -12.31 -25.48 -4.44
N ASN A 382 -12.76 -24.28 -4.10
CA ASN A 382 -12.04 -23.03 -4.40
C ASN A 382 -10.68 -22.94 -3.72
N LYS A 383 -10.55 -23.47 -2.50
CA LYS A 383 -9.28 -23.54 -1.76
C LYS A 383 -8.17 -24.31 -2.46
N ARG A 384 -8.53 -25.26 -3.32
CA ARG A 384 -7.57 -26.05 -4.09
C ARG A 384 -6.72 -25.16 -5.00
N GLY A 385 -7.29 -24.07 -5.50
CA GLY A 385 -6.62 -23.17 -6.43
C GLY A 385 -6.26 -23.86 -7.75
N VAL A 386 -5.31 -23.25 -8.47
CA VAL A 386 -4.82 -23.78 -9.75
C VAL A 386 -3.89 -24.96 -9.48
N THR A 387 -4.15 -26.09 -10.14
CA THR A 387 -3.28 -27.26 -10.11
C THR A 387 -2.55 -27.43 -11.43
N THR A 388 -1.33 -27.95 -11.35
CA THR A 388 -0.51 -28.30 -12.52
C THR A 388 -0.17 -29.79 -12.45
N ARG A 389 -0.09 -30.43 -13.60
CA ARG A 389 0.27 -31.85 -13.74
C ARG A 389 1.09 -32.07 -15.01
N GLY A 390 1.79 -33.20 -15.11
CA GLY A 390 2.56 -33.55 -16.29
C GLY A 390 1.69 -33.66 -17.54
N PHE A 391 2.28 -33.46 -18.71
CA PHE A 391 1.54 -33.36 -19.97
C PHE A 391 0.70 -34.62 -20.27
N LEU A 392 1.15 -35.81 -19.87
CA LEU A 392 0.45 -37.08 -20.07
C LEU A 392 -0.16 -37.67 -18.78
N ASP A 393 -0.11 -36.92 -17.68
CA ASP A 393 -0.63 -37.33 -16.38
C ASP A 393 -2.14 -37.12 -16.33
N GLY A 394 -2.83 -38.07 -15.71
CA GLY A 394 -4.30 -38.08 -15.53
C GLY A 394 -4.74 -37.59 -14.14
N GLY A 395 -5.86 -38.13 -13.68
CA GLY A 395 -6.56 -37.69 -12.46
C GLY A 395 -6.03 -38.22 -11.13
N ASP A 396 -4.73 -38.52 -11.01
CA ASP A 396 -4.16 -39.11 -9.79
C ASP A 396 -4.34 -38.20 -8.57
N GLN A 397 -4.08 -36.89 -8.73
CA GLN A 397 -4.23 -35.90 -7.65
C GLN A 397 -5.68 -35.84 -7.13
N GLU A 398 -6.65 -35.87 -8.04
CA GLU A 398 -8.07 -35.88 -7.71
C GLU A 398 -8.48 -37.16 -6.97
N ARG A 399 -7.93 -38.32 -7.37
CA ARG A 399 -8.22 -39.59 -6.68
C ARG A 399 -7.67 -39.63 -5.26
N ASP A 400 -6.49 -39.06 -5.02
CA ASP A 400 -5.94 -38.92 -3.67
C ASP A 400 -6.83 -38.03 -2.78
N LEU A 401 -7.32 -36.91 -3.32
CA LEU A 401 -8.27 -36.03 -2.62
C LEU A 401 -9.60 -36.73 -2.34
N ALA A 402 -10.16 -37.44 -3.32
CA ALA A 402 -11.39 -38.20 -3.14
C ALA A 402 -11.25 -39.26 -2.04
N ALA A 403 -10.13 -39.99 -2.00
CA ALA A 403 -9.84 -40.96 -0.94
C ALA A 403 -9.76 -40.28 0.43
N HIS A 404 -9.08 -39.13 0.52
CA HIS A 404 -8.98 -38.35 1.75
C HIS A 404 -10.36 -37.93 2.29
N TYR A 405 -11.22 -37.33 1.46
CA TYR A 405 -12.54 -36.89 1.91
C TYR A 405 -13.46 -38.06 2.29
N ARG A 406 -13.34 -39.20 1.60
CA ARG A 406 -14.08 -40.42 1.93
C ARG A 406 -13.68 -40.99 3.28
N GLU A 407 -12.37 -41.04 3.58
CA GLU A 407 -11.88 -41.46 4.89
C GLU A 407 -12.46 -40.57 6.00
N GLN A 408 -12.48 -39.26 5.80
CA GLN A 408 -13.07 -38.30 6.76
C GLN A 408 -14.59 -38.53 6.91
N ALA A 409 -15.31 -38.79 5.81
CA ALA A 409 -16.74 -39.10 5.83
C ALA A 409 -17.03 -40.37 6.65
N GLU A 410 -16.26 -41.44 6.45
CA GLU A 410 -16.40 -42.70 7.19
C GLU A 410 -16.22 -42.51 8.70
N ARG A 411 -15.22 -41.72 9.10
CA ARG A 411 -14.97 -41.40 10.53
C ARG A 411 -16.14 -40.64 11.16
N LEU A 412 -16.86 -39.83 10.38
CA LEU A 412 -17.95 -39.00 10.86
C LEU A 412 -19.34 -39.65 10.73
N HIS A 413 -19.48 -40.71 9.93
CA HIS A 413 -20.76 -41.30 9.52
C HIS A 413 -21.75 -41.55 10.67
N ASN A 414 -21.27 -42.07 11.80
CA ASN A 414 -22.13 -42.41 12.94
C ASN A 414 -22.45 -41.23 13.89
N SER A 415 -21.69 -40.14 13.80
CA SER A 415 -21.79 -39.02 14.76
C SER A 415 -22.29 -37.73 14.13
N TYR A 416 -21.99 -37.50 12.85
CA TYR A 416 -22.40 -36.33 12.07
C TYR A 416 -22.80 -36.78 10.65
N PRO A 417 -23.99 -37.41 10.49
CA PRO A 417 -24.39 -38.03 9.23
C PRO A 417 -24.53 -37.05 8.06
N ASN A 418 -24.98 -35.81 8.31
CA ASN A 418 -25.13 -34.82 7.24
C ASN A 418 -23.77 -34.26 6.79
N VAL A 419 -22.82 -34.13 7.73
CA VAL A 419 -21.43 -33.77 7.39
C VAL A 419 -20.76 -34.89 6.61
N ALA A 420 -20.96 -36.15 7.03
CA ALA A 420 -20.42 -37.29 6.29
C ALA A 420 -20.97 -37.37 4.86
N ALA A 421 -22.27 -37.13 4.67
CA ALA A 421 -22.87 -37.08 3.34
C ALA A 421 -22.28 -35.95 2.47
N MET A 422 -22.11 -34.76 3.04
CA MET A 422 -21.47 -33.63 2.38
C MET A 422 -20.02 -33.94 1.96
N LEU A 423 -19.21 -34.56 2.83
CA LEU A 423 -17.84 -34.96 2.50
C LEU A 423 -17.79 -36.04 1.39
N GLU A 424 -18.75 -36.96 1.39
CA GLU A 424 -18.87 -37.95 0.32
C GLU A 424 -19.25 -37.31 -1.04
N GLU A 425 -20.02 -36.22 -1.03
CA GLU A 425 -20.28 -35.43 -2.24
C GLU A 425 -19.02 -34.75 -2.76
N ILE A 426 -18.19 -34.19 -1.88
CA ILE A 426 -16.87 -33.64 -2.26
C ILE A 426 -16.01 -34.73 -2.89
N ALA A 427 -15.95 -35.91 -2.26
CA ALA A 427 -15.19 -37.04 -2.78
C ALA A 427 -15.65 -37.44 -4.20
N LYS A 428 -16.96 -37.53 -4.43
CA LYS A 428 -17.54 -37.82 -5.76
C LYS A 428 -17.23 -36.74 -6.79
N GLY A 429 -17.22 -35.47 -6.38
CA GLY A 429 -16.81 -34.35 -7.24
C GLY A 429 -15.39 -34.55 -7.77
N TYR A 430 -14.44 -34.80 -6.87
CA TYR A 430 -13.06 -35.08 -7.24
C TYR A 430 -12.92 -36.33 -8.12
N GLU A 431 -13.66 -37.41 -7.86
CA GLU A 431 -13.64 -38.57 -8.78
C GLU A 431 -14.10 -38.23 -10.19
N CYS A 432 -15.10 -37.36 -10.33
CA CYS A 432 -15.58 -36.90 -11.62
C CYS A 432 -14.50 -36.06 -12.32
N ASP A 433 -13.87 -35.13 -11.60
CA ASP A 433 -12.77 -34.31 -12.13
C ASP A 433 -11.59 -35.17 -12.57
N GLY A 434 -11.22 -36.17 -11.76
CA GLY A 434 -10.13 -37.09 -12.07
C GLY A 434 -10.37 -37.91 -13.34
N LYS A 435 -11.62 -38.36 -13.56
CA LYS A 435 -12.02 -39.01 -14.82
C LYS A 435 -11.91 -38.05 -16.00
N GLY A 436 -12.29 -36.78 -15.82
CA GLY A 436 -12.13 -35.74 -16.83
C GLY A 436 -10.67 -35.57 -17.24
N GLU A 437 -9.76 -35.54 -16.27
CA GLU A 437 -8.32 -35.44 -16.52
C GLU A 437 -7.74 -36.68 -17.20
N ASP A 438 -8.22 -37.88 -16.87
CA ASP A 438 -7.82 -39.12 -17.55
C ASP A 438 -8.20 -39.11 -19.04
N VAL A 439 -9.39 -38.59 -19.35
CA VAL A 439 -9.85 -38.42 -20.74
C VAL A 439 -8.96 -37.41 -21.47
N GLN A 440 -8.64 -36.28 -20.83
CA GLN A 440 -7.75 -35.29 -21.43
C GLN A 440 -6.34 -35.84 -21.65
N ALA A 441 -5.79 -36.59 -20.70
CA ALA A 441 -4.50 -37.25 -20.84
C ALA A 441 -4.49 -38.27 -21.99
N SER A 442 -5.58 -39.02 -22.15
CA SER A 442 -5.74 -40.00 -23.25
C SER A 442 -5.80 -39.30 -24.61
N LEU A 443 -6.59 -38.23 -24.74
CA LEU A 443 -6.66 -37.42 -25.96
C LEU A 443 -5.29 -36.84 -26.35
N ARG A 444 -4.50 -36.39 -25.36
CA ARG A 444 -3.13 -35.91 -25.62
C ARG A 444 -2.22 -37.03 -26.11
N LYS A 445 -2.35 -38.25 -25.59
CA LYS A 445 -1.57 -39.42 -26.05
C LYS A 445 -1.88 -39.81 -27.49
N GLU A 446 -3.14 -39.67 -27.92
CA GLU A 446 -3.59 -39.99 -29.28
C GLU A 446 -3.20 -38.95 -30.34
N GLN A 447 -2.78 -37.75 -29.92
CA GLN A 447 -2.31 -36.69 -30.83
C GLN A 447 -0.83 -36.85 -31.23
N PHE A 448 -0.16 -37.88 -30.74
CA PHE A 448 1.19 -38.31 -31.10
C PHE A 448 1.15 -39.75 -31.64
#